data_AF-A0A7S3I2U3-F1
#
_entry.id   AF-A0A7S3I2U3-F1
#
_cell.length_a   1.000
_cell.length_b   1.000
_cell.length_c   1.000
_cell.angle_alpha   90.00
_cell.angle_beta   90.00
_cell.angle_gamma   90.00
#
_symmetry.space_group_name_H-M   'P 1'
#
loop_
_entity.id
_entity.type
_entity.pdbx_description
1 polymer ?
#
loop_
_entity_poly.entity_id
_entity_poly.type
_entity_poly.pdbx_seq_one_letter_code
_entity_poly.pdbx_strand_id
1 'polypeptide(L)'
;MDFFCVSDSNLWVNLEMYTIRKDNLFSHQALIAICSHFAAQQEGSRDFYDFFEFMYTSNKFKDCSTNELITLLYSFYTVHAGSVHFLRLLYEDLLLRLDDKTTTYDLLRVLQSYSEISKDYPKLFMQLENLFVKRFEQ
;
A
#
# COMPACT_ATOMS: atom_id res chain seq x y z
N MET A 1 27.25 0.72 1.17
CA MET A 1 27.02 1.77 2.17
C MET A 1 26.14 2.79 1.46
N ASP A 2 24.82 2.69 1.64
CA ASP A 2 23.86 3.55 0.94
C ASP A 2 23.98 4.98 1.49
N PHE A 3 24.34 5.91 0.61
CA PHE A 3 24.51 7.34 0.92
C PHE A 3 23.20 8.05 1.32
N PHE A 4 22.06 7.34 1.33
CA PHE A 4 20.72 7.90 1.52
C PHE A 4 19.94 7.34 2.72
N CYS A 5 20.55 6.47 3.55
CA CYS A 5 19.94 6.10 4.82
C CYS A 5 20.03 7.29 5.78
N VAL A 6 19.05 8.18 5.72
CA VAL A 6 18.93 9.24 6.71
C VAL A 6 18.51 8.60 8.02
N SER A 7 19.47 8.39 8.91
CA SER A 7 19.24 7.82 10.26
C SER A 7 18.85 8.88 11.30
N ASP A 8 18.57 10.11 10.87
CA ASP A 8 18.13 11.17 11.77
C ASP A 8 16.62 11.03 12.03
N SER A 9 16.27 10.49 13.18
CA SER A 9 14.88 10.32 13.62
C SER A 9 14.11 11.64 13.68
N ASN A 10 14.78 12.77 13.94
CA ASN A 10 14.11 14.07 13.94
C ASN A 10 13.67 14.49 12.55
N LEU A 11 14.39 14.08 11.50
CA LEU A 11 13.98 14.37 10.13
C LEU A 11 12.65 13.67 9.83
N TRP A 12 12.54 12.38 10.13
CA TRP A 12 11.32 11.60 9.85
C TRP A 12 10.12 12.12 10.61
N VAL A 13 10.27 12.45 11.89
CA VAL A 13 9.21 13.08 12.70
C VAL A 13 8.78 14.43 12.10
N ASN A 14 9.72 15.27 11.67
CA ASN A 14 9.38 16.56 11.07
C ASN A 14 8.69 16.40 9.70
N LEU A 15 9.13 15.45 8.87
CA LEU A 15 8.52 15.15 7.58
C LEU A 15 7.10 14.59 7.74
N GLU A 16 6.89 13.71 8.72
CA GLU A 16 5.59 13.18 9.08
C GLU A 16 4.64 14.31 9.48
N MET A 17 5.05 15.13 10.45
CA MET A 17 4.27 16.28 10.91
C MET A 17 3.95 17.27 9.79
N TYR A 18 4.90 17.49 8.87
CA TYR A 18 4.68 18.35 7.71
C TYR A 18 3.65 17.74 6.76
N THR A 19 3.78 16.44 6.45
CA THR A 19 2.87 15.71 5.56
C THR A 19 1.44 15.76 6.07
N ILE A 20 1.23 15.47 7.37
CA ILE A 20 -0.09 15.47 8.00
C ILE A 20 -0.69 16.89 8.02
N ARG A 21 0.10 17.92 8.37
CA ARG A 21 -0.39 19.30 8.47
C ARG A 21 -0.64 19.99 7.13
N LYS A 22 -0.03 19.50 6.06
CA LYS A 22 -0.06 20.11 4.72
C LYS A 22 -0.61 19.14 3.67
N ASP A 23 -1.46 18.21 4.07
CA ASP A 23 -2.07 17.17 3.23
C ASP A 23 -2.68 17.73 1.93
N ASN A 24 -3.32 18.90 2.01
CA ASN A 24 -3.97 19.56 0.87
C ASN A 24 -3.01 20.00 -0.24
N LEU A 25 -1.70 20.03 0.01
CA LEU A 25 -0.68 20.35 -0.99
C LEU A 25 -0.30 19.15 -1.87
N PHE A 26 -0.65 17.92 -1.45
CA PHE A 26 -0.20 16.71 -2.10
C PHE A 26 -1.30 16.07 -2.95
N SER A 27 -0.93 15.64 -4.15
CA SER A 27 -1.77 14.74 -4.94
C SER A 27 -1.83 13.35 -4.29
N HIS A 28 -2.81 12.53 -4.66
CA HIS A 28 -2.90 11.14 -4.21
C HIS A 28 -1.62 10.36 -4.53
N GLN A 29 -1.02 10.60 -5.71
CA GLN A 29 0.22 9.95 -6.15
C GLN A 29 1.39 10.34 -5.24
N ALA A 30 1.51 11.64 -4.92
CA ALA A 30 2.56 12.13 -4.04
C ALA A 30 2.42 11.56 -2.62
N LEU A 31 1.20 11.49 -2.09
CA LEU A 31 0.94 10.89 -0.79
C LEU A 31 1.34 9.41 -0.76
N ILE A 32 0.96 8.63 -1.77
CA ILE A 32 1.33 7.20 -1.85
C ILE A 32 2.85 7.03 -1.94
N ALA A 33 3.52 7.88 -2.74
CA ALA A 33 4.98 7.88 -2.82
C ALA A 33 5.62 8.21 -1.46
N ILE A 34 5.11 9.21 -0.74
CA ILE A 34 5.57 9.55 0.61
C ILE A 34 5.40 8.35 1.55
N CYS A 35 4.22 7.74 1.61
CA CYS A 35 3.98 6.54 2.42
C CYS A 35 4.95 5.41 2.08
N SER A 36 5.17 5.14 0.79
CA SER A 36 6.10 4.12 0.34
C SER A 36 7.55 4.42 0.72
N HIS A 37 7.97 5.68 0.74
CA HIS A 37 9.31 6.04 1.17
C HIS A 37 9.51 5.86 2.68
N PHE A 38 8.53 6.25 3.49
CA PHE A 38 8.54 5.99 4.94
C PHE A 38 8.62 4.48 5.22
N ALA A 39 7.75 3.70 4.58
CA ALA A 39 7.71 2.25 4.76
C ALA A 39 9.02 1.56 4.32
N ALA A 40 9.63 2.00 3.21
CA ALA A 40 10.90 1.46 2.74
C ALA A 40 12.07 1.72 3.71
N GLN A 41 11.98 2.76 4.54
CA GLN A 41 12.98 3.06 5.58
C GLN A 41 12.60 2.48 6.95
N GLN A 42 11.47 1.77 7.07
CA GLN A 42 10.94 1.30 8.35
C GLN A 42 10.65 2.45 9.33
N GLU A 43 10.22 3.58 8.79
CA GLU A 43 9.93 4.81 9.52
C GLU A 43 8.44 5.15 9.48
N GLY A 44 8.04 6.13 10.30
CA GLY A 44 6.67 6.61 10.41
C GLY A 44 5.98 6.09 11.68
N SER A 45 5.32 6.99 12.38
CA SER A 45 4.59 6.64 13.59
C SER A 45 3.28 5.91 13.27
N ARG A 46 2.63 5.38 14.31
CA ARG A 46 1.27 4.87 14.19
C ARG A 46 0.30 5.93 13.67
N ASP A 47 0.41 7.17 14.15
CA ASP A 47 -0.48 8.27 13.74
C ASP A 47 -0.34 8.59 12.25
N PHE A 48 0.86 8.42 11.69
CA PHE A 48 1.10 8.55 10.25
C PHE A 48 0.33 7.51 9.44
N TYR A 49 0.44 6.23 9.80
CA TYR A 49 -0.27 5.17 9.08
C TYR A 49 -1.79 5.25 9.30
N ASP A 50 -2.24 5.62 10.50
CA ASP A 50 -3.66 5.89 10.79
C ASP A 50 -4.18 7.08 9.95
N PHE A 51 -3.37 8.11 9.71
CA PHE A 51 -3.69 9.20 8.79
C PHE A 51 -3.88 8.70 7.35
N PHE A 52 -3.01 7.83 6.84
CA PHE A 52 -3.17 7.25 5.49
C PHE A 52 -4.42 6.37 5.37
N GLU A 53 -4.74 5.59 6.39
CA GLU A 53 -5.98 4.82 6.47
C GLU A 53 -7.21 5.74 6.45
N PHE A 54 -7.17 6.85 7.18
CA PHE A 54 -8.21 7.89 7.12
C PHE A 54 -8.33 8.52 5.72
N MET A 55 -7.21 8.79 5.05
CA MET A 55 -7.20 9.35 3.69
C MET A 55 -7.80 8.38 2.67
N TYR A 56 -7.58 7.07 2.87
CA TYR A 56 -8.23 6.04 2.08
C TYR A 56 -9.74 6.00 2.29
N THR A 57 -10.19 5.91 3.54
CA THR A 57 -11.62 5.85 3.88
C THR A 57 -12.38 7.13 3.51
N SER A 58 -11.71 8.29 3.48
CA SER A 58 -12.26 9.56 2.99
C SER A 58 -12.27 9.71 1.47
N ASN A 59 -11.95 8.65 0.72
CA ASN A 59 -11.92 8.61 -0.75
C ASN A 59 -10.88 9.53 -1.40
N LYS A 60 -9.81 9.94 -0.69
CA LYS A 60 -8.72 10.72 -1.30
C LYS A 60 -8.01 9.94 -2.41
N PHE A 61 -7.96 8.61 -2.29
CA PHE A 61 -7.32 7.71 -3.25
C PHE A 61 -8.28 7.13 -4.29
N LYS A 62 -9.51 7.64 -4.43
CA LYS A 62 -10.51 7.07 -5.35
C LYS A 62 -10.02 6.97 -6.80
N ASP A 63 -9.27 7.98 -7.26
CA ASP A 63 -8.77 8.12 -8.63
C ASP A 63 -7.37 7.50 -8.82
N CYS A 64 -6.84 6.78 -7.82
CA CYS A 64 -5.55 6.13 -7.98
C CYS A 64 -5.64 4.94 -8.93
N SER A 65 -4.54 4.67 -9.64
CA SER A 65 -4.39 3.46 -10.45
C SER A 65 -4.28 2.20 -9.58
N THR A 66 -4.50 1.03 -10.17
CA THR A 66 -4.33 -0.26 -9.48
C THR A 66 -2.92 -0.44 -8.92
N ASN A 67 -1.88 -0.02 -9.66
CA ASN A 67 -0.49 -0.10 -9.20
C ASN A 67 -0.20 0.81 -8.00
N GLU A 68 -0.77 2.02 -7.97
CA GLU A 68 -0.65 2.94 -6.84
C GLU A 68 -1.35 2.38 -5.59
N LEU A 69 -2.53 1.78 -5.76
CA LEU A 69 -3.25 1.13 -4.68
C LEU A 69 -2.47 -0.05 -4.08
N ILE A 70 -1.91 -0.91 -4.95
CA ILE A 70 -1.06 -2.04 -4.54
C ILE A 70 0.19 -1.53 -3.84
N THR A 71 0.75 -0.40 -4.29
CA THR A 71 1.89 0.21 -3.63
C THR A 71 1.54 0.65 -2.21
N LEU A 72 0.40 1.31 -2.01
CA LEU A 72 -0.09 1.69 -0.69
C LEU A 72 -0.28 0.46 0.21
N LEU A 73 -0.98 -0.58 -0.27
CA LEU A 73 -1.16 -1.84 0.47
C LEU A 73 0.19 -2.42 0.92
N TYR A 74 1.13 -2.51 -0.02
CA TYR A 74 2.42 -3.12 0.26
C TYR A 74 3.24 -2.30 1.26
N SER A 75 3.14 -0.96 1.22
CA SER A 75 3.78 -0.08 2.21
C SER A 75 3.32 -0.42 3.63
N PHE A 76 2.02 -0.61 3.84
CA PHE A 76 1.48 -1.02 5.14
C PHE A 76 1.95 -2.41 5.55
N TYR A 77 1.96 -3.37 4.61
CA TYR A 77 2.48 -4.70 4.86
C TYR A 77 3.94 -4.70 5.32
N THR A 78 4.81 -3.93 4.66
CA THR A 78 6.26 -3.93 4.96
C THR A 78 6.63 -3.44 6.36
N VAL A 79 5.74 -2.69 7.01
CA VAL A 79 5.94 -2.18 8.38
C VAL A 79 4.96 -2.82 9.38
N HIS A 80 4.22 -3.85 8.96
CA HIS A 80 3.19 -4.52 9.75
C HIS A 80 2.15 -3.55 10.36
N ALA A 81 1.73 -2.55 9.59
CA ALA A 81 0.72 -1.57 9.98
C ALA A 81 -0.63 -1.81 9.29
N GLY A 82 -1.64 -1.07 9.73
CA GLY A 82 -2.98 -1.04 9.14
C GLY A 82 -3.99 -1.87 9.92
N SER A 83 -5.22 -1.36 10.00
CA SER A 83 -6.29 -2.09 10.67
C SER A 83 -6.86 -3.23 9.82
N VAL A 84 -7.50 -4.20 10.47
CA VAL A 84 -8.27 -5.26 9.78
C VAL A 84 -9.35 -4.65 8.88
N HIS A 85 -9.96 -3.54 9.30
CA HIS A 85 -10.98 -2.87 8.52
C HIS A 85 -10.41 -2.30 7.22
N PHE A 86 -9.25 -1.64 7.28
CA PHE A 86 -8.55 -1.12 6.12
C PHE A 86 -8.13 -2.20 5.13
N LEU A 87 -7.53 -3.29 5.63
CA LEU A 87 -7.16 -4.43 4.78
C LEU A 87 -8.38 -5.07 4.11
N ARG A 88 -9.54 -5.11 4.79
CA ARG A 88 -10.78 -5.60 4.17
C ARG A 88 -11.26 -4.70 3.04
N LEU A 89 -11.23 -3.37 3.22
CA LEU A 89 -11.63 -2.43 2.17
C LEU A 89 -10.68 -2.48 0.96
N LEU A 90 -9.37 -2.58 1.21
CA LEU A 90 -8.39 -2.77 0.13
C LEU A 90 -8.62 -4.06 -0.63
N TYR A 91 -8.97 -5.14 0.07
CA TYR A 91 -9.30 -6.42 -0.56
C TYR A 91 -10.50 -6.29 -1.50
N GLU A 92 -11.57 -5.62 -1.05
CA GLU A 92 -12.76 -5.38 -1.87
C GLU A 92 -12.43 -4.57 -3.14
N ASP A 93 -11.63 -3.53 -3.01
CA ASP A 93 -11.17 -2.72 -4.15
C ASP A 93 -10.28 -3.53 -5.11
N LEU A 94 -9.38 -4.37 -4.59
CA LEU A 94 -8.49 -5.20 -5.40
C LEU A 94 -9.26 -6.24 -6.20
N LEU A 95 -10.30 -6.87 -5.65
CA LEU A 95 -11.14 -7.81 -6.40
C LEU A 95 -11.73 -7.18 -7.67
N LEU A 96 -12.07 -5.89 -7.60
CA LEU A 96 -12.65 -5.13 -8.72
C LEU A 96 -11.60 -4.65 -9.73
N ARG A 97 -10.38 -4.39 -9.27
CA ARG A 97 -9.33 -3.71 -10.06
C ARG A 97 -8.27 -4.65 -10.64
N LEU A 98 -8.09 -5.84 -10.07
CA LEU A 98 -7.10 -6.81 -10.54
C LEU A 98 -7.55 -7.49 -11.84
N ASP A 99 -6.77 -7.30 -12.88
CA ASP A 99 -7.06 -7.80 -14.22
C ASP A 99 -5.79 -8.28 -14.95
N ASP A 100 -5.96 -8.71 -16.20
CA ASP A 100 -4.88 -9.23 -17.04
C ASP A 100 -3.79 -8.16 -17.36
N LYS A 101 -4.06 -6.86 -17.12
CA LYS A 101 -3.07 -5.77 -17.32
C LYS A 101 -2.19 -5.52 -16.11
N THR A 102 -2.57 -6.01 -14.93
CA THR A 102 -1.79 -5.82 -13.71
C THR A 102 -0.43 -6.53 -13.83
N THR A 103 0.68 -5.95 -13.42
CA THR A 103 1.99 -6.59 -13.65
C THR A 103 2.21 -7.81 -12.75
N THR A 104 3.09 -8.75 -13.14
CA THR A 104 3.40 -9.93 -12.29
C THR A 104 4.02 -9.52 -10.98
N TYR A 105 4.85 -8.48 -11.02
CA TYR A 105 5.43 -7.86 -9.84
C TYR A 105 4.35 -7.37 -8.87
N ASP A 106 3.33 -6.66 -9.36
CA ASP A 106 2.23 -6.17 -8.52
C ASP A 106 1.38 -7.30 -7.95
N LEU A 107 1.09 -8.35 -8.74
CA LEU A 107 0.35 -9.52 -8.23
C LEU A 107 1.10 -10.21 -7.10
N LEU A 108 2.43 -10.33 -7.19
CA LEU A 108 3.26 -10.91 -6.12
C LEU A 108 3.24 -10.05 -4.86
N ARG A 109 3.21 -8.71 -4.99
CA ARG A 109 3.05 -7.82 -3.83
C ARG A 109 1.71 -8.02 -3.14
N VAL A 110 0.62 -8.14 -3.89
CA VAL A 110 -0.71 -8.45 -3.32
C VAL A 110 -0.71 -9.80 -2.63
N LEU A 111 -0.17 -10.83 -3.29
CA LEU A 111 -0.04 -12.18 -2.72
C LEU A 111 0.70 -12.13 -1.37
N GLN A 112 1.83 -11.42 -1.33
CA GLN A 112 2.64 -11.28 -0.13
C GLN A 112 1.90 -10.52 0.97
N SER A 113 1.24 -9.41 0.64
CA SER A 113 0.53 -8.60 1.63
C SER A 113 -0.63 -9.32 2.33
N TYR A 114 -1.24 -10.31 1.69
CA TYR A 114 -2.32 -11.10 2.28
C TYR A 114 -1.90 -12.53 2.69
N SER A 115 -0.64 -12.93 2.52
CA SER A 115 -0.25 -14.35 2.69
C SER A 115 -0.50 -14.87 4.12
N GLU A 116 -0.29 -14.04 5.13
CA GLU A 116 -0.45 -14.38 6.55
C GLU A 116 -1.91 -14.54 6.96
N ILE A 117 -2.83 -13.89 6.24
CA ILE A 117 -4.28 -13.85 6.48
C ILE A 117 -5.06 -14.49 5.34
N SER A 118 -4.40 -15.33 4.52
CA SER A 118 -4.95 -15.86 3.27
C SER A 118 -6.27 -16.62 3.44
N LYS A 119 -6.46 -17.28 4.59
CA LYS A 119 -7.69 -18.02 4.94
C LYS A 119 -8.94 -17.13 4.98
N ASP A 120 -8.77 -15.85 5.29
CA ASP A 120 -9.88 -14.89 5.39
C ASP A 120 -10.26 -14.29 4.02
N TYR A 121 -9.38 -14.43 3.02
CA TYR A 121 -9.54 -13.82 1.69
C TYR A 121 -9.45 -14.84 0.53
N PRO A 122 -10.17 -15.98 0.58
CA PRO A 122 -10.00 -17.06 -0.41
C PRO A 122 -10.31 -16.65 -1.85
N LYS A 123 -11.23 -15.69 -2.05
CA LYS A 123 -11.57 -15.19 -3.39
C LYS A 123 -10.43 -14.44 -4.05
N LEU A 124 -9.67 -13.66 -3.28
CA LEU A 124 -8.51 -12.94 -3.81
C LEU A 124 -7.44 -13.93 -4.26
N PHE A 125 -7.15 -14.96 -3.46
CA PHE A 125 -6.17 -15.98 -3.83
C PHE A 125 -6.58 -16.77 -5.06
N MET A 126 -7.87 -17.11 -5.19
CA MET A 126 -8.39 -17.75 -6.41
C MET A 126 -8.24 -16.84 -7.64
N GLN A 127 -8.51 -15.54 -7.52
CA GLN A 127 -8.31 -14.59 -8.62
C GLN A 127 -6.83 -14.45 -8.99
N LEU A 128 -5.94 -14.36 -7.99
CA LEU A 128 -4.48 -14.32 -8.20
C LEU A 128 -4.00 -15.58 -8.91
N GLU A 129 -4.42 -16.77 -8.45
CA GLU A 129 -4.08 -18.06 -9.08
C GLU A 129 -4.48 -18.07 -10.56
N ASN A 130 -5.72 -17.70 -10.88
CA ASN A 130 -6.18 -17.60 -12.27
C ASN A 130 -5.33 -16.64 -13.11
N LEU A 131 -4.97 -15.47 -12.57
CA LEU A 131 -4.13 -14.50 -13.25
C LEU A 131 -2.70 -15.01 -13.46
N PHE A 132 -2.15 -15.76 -12.52
CA PHE A 132 -0.83 -16.38 -12.66
C PHE A 132 -0.84 -17.53 -13.69
N VAL A 133 -1.82 -18.44 -13.62
CA VAL A 133 -1.94 -19.56 -14.58
C VAL A 133 -2.02 -19.06 -16.01
N LYS A 134 -2.88 -18.06 -16.28
CA LYS A 134 -2.98 -17.42 -17.59
C LYS A 134 -1.65 -16.90 -18.15
N ARG A 135 -0.69 -16.54 -17.30
CA ARG A 135 0.63 -16.03 -17.72
C ARG A 135 1.64 -17.13 -17.97
N PHE A 136 1.50 -18.27 -17.29
CA PHE A 136 2.33 -19.43 -17.56
C PHE A 136 1.96 -20.11 -18.89
N GLU A 137 0.72 -19.94 -19.34
CA GLU A 137 0.22 -20.47 -20.61
C GLU A 137 0.50 -19.56 -21.83
N GLN A 138 1.09 -18.38 -21.63
CA GLN A 138 1.53 -17.43 -22.68
C GLN A 138 2.97 -17.69 -23.11
#